data_AF-A0AAU8TKM2-F1
#
_entry.id   AF-A0AAU8TKM2-F1
#
_cell.length_a   1.000
_cell.length_b   1.000
_cell.length_c   1.000
_cell.angle_alpha   90.00
_cell.angle_beta   90.00
_cell.angle_gamma   90.00
#
_symmetry.space_group_name_H-M   'P 1'
#
loop_
_entity.id
_entity.type
_entity.pdbx_description
1 polymer ?
#
loop_
_entity_poly.entity_id
_entity_poly.type
_entity_poly.pdbx_seq_one_letter_code
_entity_poly.pdbx_strand_id
1 'polypeptide(L)'
;MDVRIIGTAPHVPSFAKVFLTTPGFDPTTAPLTWDKLTLIHTEQLTVARQDWGSSPPAISGASGYFQFEVPVPSEQSGKATLFVQWQRIDPAGEGFYNCSDINIVGASIPEEWYELGQFIDPVMGDLKAGDKVHFRILDNSPQAKEVIDLTLPITASNLDANIWGKQLSDRINPAVAKVGEKNGGRIEFNLTRPGANAVYTLEKGYSQAMAIVRGEDPGPVDPAPPVARISGPATLKSGQAFTFSGVSSSGSNGPLEYEWAVPGMRQPKNEPTVSGNAESVSQTTTFTARLSVTDQQNGKTGEATFDFTVTPGSGGDYPAYVEGTDYKAGDIVTNEGKNFKCKPHPYTGWCAGPARAYAPGIGSDWTQAWDLVQ
;
A
#
# COMPACT_ATOMS: atom_id res chain seq x y z
N MET A 1 -10.23 -24.95 -31.14
CA MET A 1 -9.75 -26.19 -30.48
C MET A 1 -8.91 -26.97 -31.48
N ASP A 2 -7.87 -27.64 -31.03
CA ASP A 2 -7.02 -28.47 -31.90
C ASP A 2 -7.53 -29.92 -31.87
N VAL A 3 -7.99 -30.44 -33.01
CA VAL A 3 -8.59 -31.78 -33.13
C VAL A 3 -7.61 -32.72 -33.79
N ARG A 4 -7.44 -33.91 -33.20
CA ARG A 4 -6.57 -34.96 -33.72
C ARG A 4 -7.35 -36.25 -34.00
N ILE A 5 -7.26 -36.76 -35.23
CA ILE A 5 -7.78 -38.08 -35.62
C ILE A 5 -6.60 -39.04 -35.73
N ILE A 6 -6.57 -40.10 -34.93
CA ILE A 6 -5.50 -41.09 -34.93
C ILE A 6 -5.98 -42.35 -35.64
N GLY A 7 -5.23 -42.79 -36.65
CA GLY A 7 -5.56 -43.96 -37.46
C GLY A 7 -4.54 -45.08 -37.31
N THR A 8 -5.02 -46.32 -37.26
CA THR A 8 -4.20 -47.51 -37.54
C THR A 8 -3.93 -47.67 -39.04
N ALA A 9 -4.77 -47.05 -39.89
CA ALA A 9 -4.57 -46.88 -41.33
C ALA A 9 -5.13 -45.51 -41.78
N PRO A 10 -4.32 -44.44 -41.83
CA PRO A 10 -4.79 -43.10 -42.18
C PRO A 10 -5.00 -42.98 -43.71
N HIS A 11 -6.23 -43.23 -44.15
CA HIS A 11 -6.63 -43.17 -45.55
C HIS A 11 -6.67 -41.74 -46.10
N VAL A 12 -6.03 -41.54 -47.26
CA VAL A 12 -6.10 -40.33 -48.08
C VAL A 12 -6.38 -40.71 -49.54
N PRO A 13 -7.14 -39.91 -50.32
CA PRO A 13 -7.81 -38.69 -49.91
C PRO A 13 -9.04 -38.98 -49.02
N SER A 14 -9.25 -38.14 -48.02
CA SER A 14 -10.43 -38.19 -47.14
C SER A 14 -10.81 -36.79 -46.67
N PHE A 15 -11.93 -36.65 -45.97
CA PHE A 15 -12.29 -35.40 -45.30
C PHE A 15 -12.85 -35.68 -43.92
N ALA A 16 -12.75 -34.69 -43.03
CA ALA A 16 -13.41 -34.70 -41.73
C ALA A 16 -14.51 -33.65 -41.70
N LYS A 17 -15.70 -34.03 -41.21
CA LYS A 17 -16.73 -33.10 -40.77
C LYS A 17 -16.83 -33.16 -39.26
N VAL A 18 -16.74 -32.01 -38.61
CA VAL A 18 -16.80 -31.90 -37.17
C VAL A 18 -18.09 -31.20 -36.79
N PHE A 19 -18.86 -31.86 -35.95
CA PHE A 19 -20.14 -31.41 -35.44
C PHE A 19 -20.07 -31.26 -33.93
N LEU A 20 -20.88 -30.36 -33.39
CA LEU A 20 -21.06 -30.17 -31.97
C LEU A 20 -22.54 -30.27 -31.62
N THR A 21 -22.86 -30.84 -30.47
CA THR A 21 -24.23 -30.90 -29.97
C THR A 21 -24.82 -29.50 -29.83
N THR A 22 -26.10 -29.31 -30.16
CA THR A 22 -26.81 -28.04 -29.97
C THR A 22 -26.77 -27.61 -28.49
N PRO A 23 -26.75 -26.30 -28.19
CA PRO A 23 -26.75 -25.81 -26.81
C PRO A 23 -27.87 -26.43 -25.96
N GLY A 24 -27.53 -26.87 -24.74
CA GLY A 24 -28.48 -27.47 -23.80
C GLY A 24 -28.85 -28.93 -24.06
N PHE A 25 -28.23 -29.59 -25.05
CA PHE A 25 -28.37 -31.04 -25.22
C PHE A 25 -27.82 -31.79 -24.00
N ASP A 26 -28.64 -32.68 -23.43
CA ASP A 26 -28.27 -33.54 -22.31
C ASP A 26 -28.35 -35.03 -22.72
N PRO A 27 -27.21 -35.72 -22.90
CA PRO A 27 -27.16 -37.12 -23.33
C PRO A 27 -27.71 -38.10 -22.29
N THR A 28 -27.98 -37.65 -21.05
CA THR A 28 -28.63 -38.48 -20.01
C THR A 28 -30.14 -38.53 -20.17
N THR A 29 -30.71 -37.61 -20.94
CA THR A 29 -32.17 -37.46 -21.11
C THR A 29 -32.65 -37.73 -22.53
N ALA A 30 -31.77 -37.68 -23.54
CA ALA A 30 -32.11 -37.93 -24.93
C ALA A 30 -30.97 -38.59 -25.73
N PRO A 31 -31.27 -39.45 -26.73
CA PRO A 31 -30.25 -39.99 -27.63
C PRO A 31 -29.70 -38.89 -28.55
N LEU A 32 -28.43 -39.05 -28.97
CA LEU A 32 -27.82 -38.18 -29.97
C LEU A 32 -28.38 -38.48 -31.37
N THR A 33 -28.97 -37.48 -32.01
CA THR A 33 -29.54 -37.56 -33.36
C THR A 33 -29.02 -36.40 -34.21
N TRP A 34 -29.15 -36.51 -35.55
CA TRP A 34 -28.62 -35.50 -36.47
C TRP A 34 -29.21 -34.10 -36.28
N ASP A 35 -30.47 -33.99 -35.84
CA ASP A 35 -31.10 -32.70 -35.51
C ASP A 35 -30.54 -32.05 -34.24
N LYS A 36 -29.76 -32.79 -33.45
CA LYS A 36 -29.03 -32.28 -32.28
C LYS A 36 -27.58 -31.93 -32.60
N LEU A 37 -27.16 -32.01 -33.86
CA LEU A 37 -25.78 -31.75 -34.27
C LEU A 37 -25.71 -30.52 -35.20
N THR A 38 -24.83 -29.60 -34.85
CA THR A 38 -24.48 -28.46 -35.70
C THR A 38 -23.11 -28.71 -36.31
N LEU A 39 -22.99 -28.64 -37.65
CA LEU A 39 -21.69 -28.68 -38.33
C LEU A 39 -20.91 -27.42 -37.99
N ILE A 40 -19.71 -27.57 -37.42
CA ILE A 40 -18.86 -26.44 -37.02
C ILE A 40 -17.57 -26.33 -37.85
N HIS A 41 -17.14 -27.41 -38.50
CA HIS A 41 -15.95 -27.40 -39.35
C HIS A 41 -15.96 -28.51 -40.40
N THR A 42 -15.29 -28.27 -41.52
CA THR A 42 -14.97 -29.29 -42.53
C THR A 42 -13.52 -29.15 -42.94
N GLU A 43 -12.77 -30.25 -42.86
CA GLU A 43 -11.34 -30.30 -43.18
C GLU A 43 -11.08 -31.30 -44.32
N GLN A 44 -10.23 -30.92 -45.29
CA GLN A 44 -9.76 -31.84 -46.33
C GLN A 44 -8.45 -32.51 -45.89
N LEU A 45 -8.40 -33.83 -45.99
CA LEU A 45 -7.28 -34.64 -45.48
C LEU A 45 -6.54 -35.28 -46.66
N THR A 46 -5.39 -34.70 -46.98
CA THR A 46 -4.56 -35.11 -48.13
C THR A 46 -3.26 -35.79 -47.73
N VAL A 47 -2.76 -35.53 -46.51
CA VAL A 47 -1.52 -36.12 -46.00
C VAL A 47 -1.70 -36.46 -44.52
N ALA A 48 -1.30 -37.67 -44.15
CA ALA A 48 -1.24 -38.11 -42.76
C ALA A 48 0.14 -37.81 -42.15
N ARG A 49 0.14 -37.39 -40.89
CA ARG A 49 1.34 -37.12 -40.09
C ARG A 49 1.80 -38.36 -39.33
N GLN A 50 3.10 -38.44 -39.08
CA GLN A 50 3.76 -39.51 -38.30
C GLN A 50 4.76 -38.96 -37.27
N ASP A 51 4.93 -37.63 -37.23
CA ASP A 51 5.72 -36.90 -36.25
C ASP A 51 4.96 -36.83 -34.92
N TRP A 52 5.06 -37.89 -34.12
CA TRP A 52 4.36 -38.01 -32.84
C TRP A 52 4.95 -37.16 -31.71
N GLY A 53 6.14 -36.59 -31.90
CA GLY A 53 6.88 -35.89 -30.85
C GLY A 53 7.24 -36.80 -29.68
N SER A 54 7.29 -36.24 -28.46
CA SER A 54 7.60 -36.96 -27.22
C SER A 54 6.39 -37.67 -26.58
N SER A 55 5.22 -37.67 -27.22
CA SER A 55 3.99 -38.22 -26.66
C SER A 55 3.18 -38.97 -27.73
N PRO A 56 3.63 -40.18 -28.12
CA PRO A 56 2.89 -41.02 -29.05
C PRO A 56 1.55 -41.50 -28.42
N PRO A 57 0.54 -41.81 -29.25
CA PRO A 57 -0.75 -42.26 -28.76
C PRO A 57 -0.64 -43.63 -28.09
N ALA A 58 -1.43 -43.87 -27.05
CA ALA A 58 -1.51 -45.17 -26.38
C ALA A 58 -2.24 -46.25 -27.21
N ILE A 59 -2.65 -45.93 -28.45
CA ILE A 59 -3.39 -46.82 -29.34
C ILE A 59 -2.40 -47.78 -30.01
N SER A 60 -2.49 -49.07 -29.65
CA SER A 60 -1.70 -50.11 -30.29
C SER A 60 -1.98 -50.17 -31.80
N GLY A 61 -0.91 -50.18 -32.61
CA GLY A 61 -1.02 -50.22 -34.07
C GLY A 61 -1.32 -48.88 -34.74
N ALA A 62 -1.30 -47.75 -34.03
CA ALA A 62 -1.41 -46.42 -34.64
C ALA A 62 -0.26 -46.18 -35.63
N SER A 63 -0.59 -45.82 -36.87
CA SER A 63 0.39 -45.65 -37.96
C SER A 63 0.45 -44.22 -38.50
N GLY A 64 -0.51 -43.36 -38.15
CA GLY A 64 -0.45 -41.92 -38.40
C GLY A 64 -1.66 -41.17 -37.84
N TYR A 65 -1.68 -39.86 -38.04
CA TYR A 65 -2.75 -39.00 -37.57
C TYR A 65 -3.01 -37.81 -38.50
N PHE A 66 -4.19 -37.20 -38.35
CA PHE A 66 -4.52 -35.89 -38.88
C PHE A 66 -4.72 -34.92 -37.73
N GLN A 67 -4.30 -33.68 -37.90
CA GLN A 67 -4.44 -32.62 -36.89
C GLN A 67 -4.80 -31.32 -37.57
N PHE A 68 -5.83 -30.65 -37.06
CA PHE A 68 -6.39 -29.43 -37.64
C PHE A 68 -7.15 -28.62 -36.58
N GLU A 69 -7.22 -27.31 -36.78
CA GLU A 69 -7.94 -26.41 -35.90
C GLU A 69 -9.43 -26.37 -36.25
N VAL A 70 -10.26 -26.48 -35.21
CA VAL A 70 -11.72 -26.37 -35.30
C VAL A 70 -12.19 -25.16 -34.51
N PRO A 71 -12.92 -24.20 -35.12
CA PRO A 71 -13.53 -23.11 -34.39
C PRO A 71 -14.66 -23.64 -33.50
N VAL A 72 -14.68 -23.23 -32.22
CA VAL A 72 -15.78 -23.52 -31.30
C VAL A 72 -16.70 -22.30 -31.28
N PRO A 73 -18.01 -22.45 -31.54
CA PRO A 73 -18.94 -21.33 -31.49
C PRO A 73 -18.95 -20.68 -30.09
N SER A 74 -18.98 -19.36 -30.06
CA SER A 74 -18.83 -18.55 -28.85
C SER A 74 -19.93 -18.73 -27.80
N GLU A 75 -21.11 -19.12 -28.26
CA GLU A 75 -22.32 -19.36 -27.48
C GLU A 75 -22.34 -20.74 -26.80
N GLN A 76 -21.36 -21.60 -27.09
CA GLN A 76 -21.24 -22.94 -26.51
C GLN A 76 -20.45 -22.91 -25.21
N SER A 77 -21.04 -23.45 -24.15
CA SER A 77 -20.37 -23.64 -22.86
C SER A 77 -20.93 -24.86 -22.12
N GLY A 78 -20.14 -25.41 -21.19
CA GLY A 78 -20.52 -26.58 -20.42
C GLY A 78 -20.34 -27.90 -21.18
N LYS A 79 -21.03 -28.95 -20.73
CA LYS A 79 -20.91 -30.30 -21.29
C LYS A 79 -21.48 -30.34 -22.71
N ALA A 80 -20.74 -30.95 -23.62
CA ALA A 80 -21.15 -31.14 -25.01
C ALA A 80 -20.53 -32.43 -25.57
N THR A 81 -21.09 -32.94 -26.67
CA THR A 81 -20.48 -34.04 -27.43
C THR A 81 -19.96 -33.52 -28.76
N LEU A 82 -18.68 -33.70 -29.01
CA LEU A 82 -18.05 -33.49 -30.31
C LEU A 82 -18.23 -34.74 -31.16
N PHE A 83 -18.85 -34.61 -32.32
CA PHE A 83 -19.06 -35.71 -33.24
C PHE A 83 -18.22 -35.50 -34.50
N VAL A 84 -17.32 -36.45 -34.79
CA VAL A 84 -16.42 -36.39 -35.94
C VAL A 84 -16.80 -37.48 -36.93
N GLN A 85 -17.11 -37.06 -38.15
CA GLN A 85 -17.24 -37.94 -39.32
C GLN A 85 -15.96 -37.85 -40.13
N TRP A 86 -15.18 -38.93 -40.19
CA TRP A 86 -14.05 -39.08 -41.09
C TRP A 86 -14.46 -39.94 -42.29
N GLN A 87 -14.52 -39.35 -43.47
CA GLN A 87 -15.07 -39.97 -44.67
C GLN A 87 -13.99 -40.18 -45.73
N ARG A 88 -13.81 -41.42 -46.18
CA ARG A 88 -12.92 -41.73 -47.31
C ARG A 88 -13.52 -41.22 -48.62
N ILE A 89 -12.65 -40.70 -49.49
CA ILE A 89 -13.02 -40.29 -50.86
C ILE A 89 -12.59 -41.41 -51.81
N ASP A 90 -13.42 -42.45 -51.86
CA ASP A 90 -13.27 -43.58 -52.78
C ASP A 90 -14.66 -44.18 -53.09
N PRO A 91 -14.76 -45.11 -54.07
CA PRO A 91 -16.05 -45.68 -54.46
C PRO A 91 -16.77 -46.50 -53.37
N ALA A 92 -16.04 -47.04 -52.39
CA ALA A 92 -16.67 -47.78 -51.29
C ALA A 92 -17.30 -46.82 -50.27
N GLY A 93 -16.74 -45.61 -50.15
CA GLY A 93 -17.34 -44.54 -49.35
C GLY A 93 -17.43 -44.87 -47.86
N GLU A 94 -16.50 -45.65 -47.33
CA GLU A 94 -16.47 -45.99 -45.91
C GLU A 94 -16.21 -44.74 -45.05
N GLY A 95 -16.98 -44.61 -43.97
CA GLY A 95 -16.89 -43.50 -43.02
C GLY A 95 -16.74 -44.01 -41.58
N PHE A 96 -15.93 -43.30 -40.81
CA PHE A 96 -15.68 -43.55 -39.39
C PHE A 96 -16.32 -42.43 -38.58
N TYR A 97 -17.05 -42.80 -37.53
CA TYR A 97 -17.86 -41.88 -36.74
C TYR A 97 -17.50 -42.01 -35.27
N ASN A 98 -17.06 -40.91 -34.65
CA ASN A 98 -16.64 -40.91 -33.25
C ASN A 98 -17.32 -39.80 -32.46
N CYS A 99 -17.78 -40.15 -31.25
CA CYS A 99 -18.21 -39.20 -30.23
C CYS A 99 -17.04 -38.95 -29.26
N SER A 100 -16.83 -37.70 -28.90
CA SER A 100 -15.95 -37.30 -27.79
C SER A 100 -16.74 -36.44 -26.83
N ASP A 101 -16.88 -36.90 -25.59
CA ASP A 101 -17.54 -36.12 -24.54
C ASP A 101 -16.57 -35.08 -24.01
N ILE A 102 -16.95 -33.81 -24.14
CA ILE A 102 -16.12 -32.67 -23.78
C ILE A 102 -16.85 -31.78 -22.78
N ASN A 103 -16.08 -31.03 -22.00
CA ASN A 103 -16.60 -29.95 -21.18
C ASN A 103 -15.97 -28.65 -21.66
N ILE A 104 -16.77 -27.81 -22.32
CA ILE A 104 -16.36 -26.50 -22.81
C ILE A 104 -16.34 -25.56 -21.61
N VAL A 105 -15.21 -25.57 -20.91
CA VAL A 105 -14.92 -24.61 -19.85
C VAL A 105 -14.50 -23.30 -20.50
N GLY A 106 -15.35 -22.28 -20.36
CA GLY A 106 -15.15 -20.89 -20.78
C GLY A 106 -14.00 -20.66 -21.75
N ALA A 107 -14.20 -20.96 -23.04
CA ALA A 107 -13.50 -20.22 -24.07
C ALA A 107 -14.29 -18.93 -24.23
N SER A 108 -13.93 -17.91 -23.46
CA SER A 108 -14.17 -16.55 -23.93
C SER A 108 -13.70 -16.52 -25.39
N ILE A 109 -14.55 -16.05 -26.30
CA ILE A 109 -14.07 -15.30 -27.48
C ILE A 109 -12.84 -14.51 -26.99
N PRO A 110 -11.66 -14.53 -27.66
CA PRO A 110 -10.55 -13.68 -27.21
C PRO A 110 -11.17 -12.31 -26.94
N GLU A 111 -11.18 -11.86 -25.66
CA GLU A 111 -11.87 -10.64 -25.28
C GLU A 111 -11.46 -9.59 -26.30
N GLU A 112 -12.42 -9.13 -27.11
CA GLU A 112 -12.10 -8.13 -28.11
C GLU A 112 -11.93 -6.82 -27.35
N TRP A 113 -10.70 -6.57 -26.94
CA TRP A 113 -10.32 -5.36 -26.24
C TRP A 113 -10.33 -4.19 -27.23
N TYR A 114 -11.35 -3.34 -27.12
CA TYR A 114 -11.49 -2.10 -27.87
C TYR A 114 -10.64 -1.00 -27.23
N GLU A 115 -9.72 -0.43 -28.02
CA GLU A 115 -8.86 0.67 -27.59
C GLU A 115 -9.65 1.98 -27.52
N LEU A 116 -9.63 2.66 -26.37
CA LEU A 116 -10.22 3.99 -26.18
C LEU A 116 -9.23 5.13 -26.48
N GLY A 117 -7.93 4.81 -26.46
CA GLY A 117 -6.83 5.73 -26.76
C GLY A 117 -5.78 5.76 -25.65
N GLN A 118 -4.85 6.71 -25.77
CA GLN A 118 -3.75 6.90 -24.82
C GLN A 118 -4.26 7.06 -23.39
N PHE A 119 -3.61 6.40 -22.43
CA PHE A 119 -4.03 6.42 -21.03
C PHE A 119 -3.73 7.74 -20.34
N ILE A 120 -2.49 8.23 -20.49
CA ILE A 120 -2.07 9.48 -19.86
C ILE A 120 -2.38 10.62 -20.81
N ASP A 121 -3.39 11.39 -20.45
CA ASP A 121 -3.79 12.58 -21.19
C ASP A 121 -2.66 13.63 -21.16
N PRO A 122 -2.36 14.33 -22.28
CA PRO A 122 -1.36 15.39 -22.32
C PRO A 122 -1.52 16.46 -21.23
N VAL A 123 -2.75 16.75 -20.78
CA VAL A 123 -3.00 17.72 -19.71
C VAL A 123 -2.36 17.33 -18.38
N MET A 124 -2.02 16.05 -18.19
CA MET A 124 -1.30 15.56 -16.99
C MET A 124 0.14 16.10 -16.89
N GLY A 125 0.67 16.79 -17.91
CA GLY A 125 1.95 17.49 -17.82
C GLY A 125 1.96 18.62 -16.77
N ASP A 126 0.79 19.15 -16.41
CA ASP A 126 0.63 20.23 -15.41
C ASP A 126 0.43 19.70 -13.98
N LEU A 127 0.47 18.39 -13.79
CA LEU A 127 0.21 17.75 -12.51
C LEU A 127 1.32 18.10 -11.50
N LYS A 128 0.94 18.43 -10.26
CA LYS A 128 1.87 18.68 -9.16
C LYS A 128 1.49 17.91 -7.89
N ALA A 129 2.45 17.75 -6.98
CA ALA A 129 2.16 17.22 -5.64
C ALA A 129 1.07 18.08 -4.95
N GLY A 130 0.11 17.42 -4.31
CA GLY A 130 -1.09 18.05 -3.75
C GLY A 130 -2.32 17.95 -4.65
N ASP A 131 -2.14 17.77 -5.96
CA ASP A 131 -3.26 17.52 -6.89
C ASP A 131 -3.82 16.10 -6.74
N LYS A 132 -4.93 15.83 -7.44
CA LYS A 132 -5.47 14.49 -7.63
C LYS A 132 -5.70 14.25 -9.12
N VAL A 133 -5.41 13.04 -9.57
CA VAL A 133 -5.81 12.56 -10.90
C VAL A 133 -7.21 11.96 -10.77
N HIS A 134 -8.17 12.49 -11.53
CA HIS A 134 -9.52 11.94 -11.65
C HIS A 134 -9.65 11.27 -13.01
N PHE A 135 -9.89 9.95 -13.01
CA PHE A 135 -10.00 9.14 -14.22
C PHE A 135 -11.34 8.43 -14.27
N ARG A 136 -11.97 8.49 -15.43
CA ARG A 136 -13.30 7.94 -15.66
C ARG A 136 -13.37 7.18 -16.98
N ILE A 137 -14.19 6.14 -16.96
CA ILE A 137 -14.69 5.47 -18.17
C ILE A 137 -16.21 5.56 -18.12
N LEU A 138 -16.80 6.11 -19.19
CA LEU A 138 -18.23 6.27 -19.34
C LEU A 138 -18.75 5.22 -20.32
N ASP A 139 -19.86 4.57 -19.97
CA ASP A 139 -20.53 3.65 -20.87
C ASP A 139 -21.15 4.37 -22.09
N ASN A 140 -21.61 3.58 -23.05
CA ASN A 140 -22.24 4.07 -24.27
C ASN A 140 -23.77 4.31 -24.11
N SER A 141 -24.28 4.34 -22.88
CA SER A 141 -25.69 4.64 -22.64
C SER A 141 -25.99 6.13 -22.86
N PRO A 142 -27.25 6.52 -23.11
CA PRO A 142 -27.61 7.94 -23.22
C PRO A 142 -27.32 8.77 -21.97
N GLN A 143 -27.15 8.12 -20.81
CA GLN A 143 -26.78 8.77 -19.54
C GLN A 143 -25.27 8.85 -19.32
N ALA A 144 -24.46 8.21 -20.16
CA ALA A 144 -23.00 8.12 -20.04
C ALA A 144 -22.57 7.75 -18.61
N LYS A 145 -23.05 6.60 -18.12
CA LYS A 145 -22.81 6.19 -16.74
C LYS A 145 -21.31 5.93 -16.54
N GLU A 146 -20.76 6.47 -15.46
CA GLU A 146 -19.38 6.23 -15.06
C GLU A 146 -19.24 4.78 -14.55
N VAL A 147 -18.70 3.91 -15.40
CA VAL A 147 -18.43 2.49 -15.08
C VAL A 147 -17.06 2.32 -14.41
N ILE A 148 -16.18 3.30 -14.58
CA ILE A 148 -14.99 3.52 -13.76
C ILE A 148 -15.02 4.99 -13.33
N ASP A 149 -14.84 5.23 -12.03
CA ASP A 149 -14.65 6.56 -11.44
C ASP A 149 -13.61 6.43 -10.34
N LEU A 150 -12.39 6.91 -10.62
CA LEU A 150 -11.24 6.78 -9.74
C LEU A 150 -10.60 8.14 -9.51
N THR A 151 -10.36 8.45 -8.24
CA THR A 151 -9.53 9.60 -7.83
C THR A 151 -8.27 9.10 -7.13
N LEU A 152 -7.10 9.53 -7.59
CA LEU A 152 -5.79 9.20 -7.03
C LEU A 152 -5.08 10.48 -6.54
N PRO A 153 -4.79 10.60 -5.22
CA PRO A 153 -3.97 11.68 -4.70
C PRO A 153 -2.53 11.62 -5.20
N ILE A 154 -1.97 12.79 -5.51
CA ILE A 154 -0.59 12.94 -5.95
C ILE A 154 0.23 13.59 -4.84
N THR A 155 1.35 12.98 -4.53
CA THR A 155 2.34 13.43 -3.56
C THR A 155 3.68 13.60 -4.28
N ALA A 156 4.67 14.19 -3.59
CA ALA A 156 6.02 14.27 -4.13
C ALA A 156 6.62 12.89 -4.46
N SER A 157 6.19 11.83 -3.76
CA SER A 157 6.73 10.47 -3.93
C SER A 157 6.13 9.68 -5.09
N ASN A 158 5.00 10.10 -5.66
CA ASN A 158 4.35 9.40 -6.78
C ASN A 158 4.12 10.28 -8.01
N LEU A 159 4.65 11.50 -8.04
CA LEU A 159 4.44 12.45 -9.14
C LEU A 159 4.90 11.95 -10.52
N ASP A 160 5.87 11.04 -10.56
CA ASP A 160 6.29 10.38 -11.82
C ASP A 160 5.12 9.60 -12.46
N ALA A 161 4.88 9.86 -13.73
CA ALA A 161 3.85 9.23 -14.55
C ALA A 161 3.89 7.70 -14.56
N ASN A 162 5.08 7.10 -14.45
CA ASN A 162 5.22 5.65 -14.35
C ASN A 162 4.74 5.11 -13.00
N ILE A 163 4.79 5.93 -11.95
CA ILE A 163 4.38 5.55 -10.60
C ILE A 163 2.87 5.76 -10.43
N TRP A 164 2.37 6.99 -10.56
CA TRP A 164 0.93 7.23 -10.36
C TRP A 164 0.10 6.54 -11.45
N GLY A 165 0.59 6.46 -12.69
CA GLY A 165 -0.10 5.76 -13.77
C GLY A 165 -0.28 4.28 -13.46
N LYS A 166 0.75 3.62 -12.92
CA LYS A 166 0.64 2.22 -12.47
C LYS A 166 -0.30 2.07 -11.28
N GLN A 167 -0.19 2.96 -10.28
CA GLN A 167 -1.08 2.96 -9.10
C GLN A 167 -2.56 3.12 -9.50
N LEU A 168 -2.85 3.96 -10.49
CA LEU A 168 -4.19 4.15 -11.01
C LEU A 168 -4.65 2.94 -11.81
N SER A 169 -3.80 2.41 -12.70
CA SER A 169 -4.07 1.19 -13.49
C SER A 169 -4.43 0.00 -12.59
N ASP A 170 -3.75 -0.17 -11.46
CA ASP A 170 -3.98 -1.29 -10.53
C ASP A 170 -5.32 -1.20 -9.80
N ARG A 171 -5.97 -0.02 -9.82
CA ARG A 171 -7.29 0.20 -9.22
C ARG A 171 -8.43 0.02 -10.21
N ILE A 172 -8.14 -0.13 -11.50
CA ILE A 172 -9.16 -0.35 -12.53
C ILE A 172 -9.67 -1.79 -12.42
N ASN A 173 -10.99 -1.96 -12.44
CA ASN A 173 -11.59 -3.29 -12.46
C ASN A 173 -11.25 -3.98 -13.80
N PRO A 174 -10.46 -5.08 -13.80
CA PRO A 174 -10.02 -5.73 -15.03
C PRO A 174 -11.17 -6.40 -15.81
N ALA A 175 -12.35 -6.56 -15.20
CA ALA A 175 -13.57 -7.01 -15.88
C ALA A 175 -14.24 -5.91 -16.71
N VAL A 176 -13.80 -4.65 -16.60
CA VAL A 176 -14.34 -3.50 -17.36
C VAL A 176 -13.28 -2.96 -18.32
N ALA A 177 -12.06 -2.74 -17.81
CA ALA A 177 -10.99 -2.11 -18.56
C ALA A 177 -9.61 -2.62 -18.16
N LYS A 178 -8.65 -2.54 -19.10
CA LYS A 178 -7.21 -2.77 -18.86
C LYS A 178 -6.40 -1.61 -19.41
N VAL A 179 -5.25 -1.37 -18.81
CA VAL A 179 -4.30 -0.33 -19.26
C VAL A 179 -2.96 -0.96 -19.55
N GLY A 180 -2.40 -0.67 -20.72
CA GLY A 180 -1.10 -1.20 -21.08
C GLY A 180 -0.69 -0.98 -22.53
N GLU A 181 0.48 -1.46 -22.89
CA GLU A 181 0.90 -1.65 -24.27
C GLU A 181 0.39 -3.02 -24.75
N LYS A 182 -0.35 -3.04 -25.86
CA LYS A 182 -0.94 -4.27 -26.41
C LYS A 182 0.10 -5.00 -27.26
N ASN A 183 0.48 -6.20 -26.83
CA ASN A 183 1.38 -7.09 -27.53
C ASN A 183 0.64 -8.38 -27.87
N GLY A 184 0.04 -8.43 -29.07
CA GLY A 184 -0.86 -9.51 -29.48
C GLY A 184 -2.14 -9.52 -28.63
N GLY A 185 -2.41 -10.64 -27.95
CA GLY A 185 -3.56 -10.79 -27.05
C GLY A 185 -3.33 -10.31 -25.60
N ARG A 186 -2.13 -9.83 -25.26
CA ARG A 186 -1.79 -9.37 -23.90
C ARG A 186 -1.77 -7.85 -23.83
N ILE A 187 -2.30 -7.31 -22.73
CA ILE A 187 -2.25 -5.89 -22.38
C ILE A 187 -1.52 -5.83 -21.05
N GLU A 188 -0.31 -5.27 -21.04
CA GLU A 188 0.53 -5.16 -19.86
C GLU A 188 1.01 -3.72 -19.69
N PHE A 189 1.00 -3.23 -18.46
CA PHE A 189 1.41 -1.86 -18.18
C PHE A 189 2.90 -1.66 -18.47
N ASN A 190 3.22 -0.73 -19.36
CA ASN A 190 4.59 -0.35 -19.68
C ASN A 190 5.12 0.65 -18.64
N LEU A 191 6.04 0.17 -17.79
CA LEU A 191 6.66 0.95 -16.70
C LEU A 191 7.82 1.85 -17.16
N THR A 192 8.26 1.77 -18.41
CA THR A 192 9.42 2.53 -18.92
C THR A 192 9.01 3.65 -19.86
N ARG A 193 7.87 3.50 -20.56
CA ARG A 193 7.33 4.47 -21.50
C ARG A 193 5.87 4.77 -21.12
N PRO A 194 5.62 5.79 -20.29
CA PRO A 194 4.28 6.04 -19.76
C PRO A 194 3.28 6.35 -20.89
N GLY A 195 3.72 7.03 -21.96
CA GLY A 195 2.92 7.32 -23.15
C GLY A 195 2.64 6.14 -24.09
N ALA A 196 3.25 4.96 -23.86
CA ALA A 196 2.95 3.74 -24.64
C ALA A 196 1.70 3.00 -24.13
N ASN A 197 1.18 3.39 -22.97
CA ASN A 197 0.00 2.78 -22.37
C ASN A 197 -1.28 3.36 -22.98
N ALA A 198 -2.18 2.48 -23.42
CA ALA A 198 -3.53 2.82 -23.85
C ALA A 198 -4.57 2.13 -22.95
N VAL A 199 -5.78 2.68 -22.94
CA VAL A 199 -6.93 2.09 -22.24
C VAL A 199 -7.70 1.21 -23.20
N TYR A 200 -8.04 0.01 -22.74
CA TYR A 200 -8.83 -0.96 -23.49
C TYR A 200 -10.07 -1.34 -22.68
N THR A 201 -11.20 -1.55 -23.36
CA THR A 201 -12.47 -1.98 -22.77
C THR A 201 -13.05 -3.18 -23.50
N LEU A 202 -13.96 -3.90 -22.84
CA LEU A 202 -14.68 -5.03 -23.45
C LEU A 202 -15.90 -4.62 -24.28
N GLU A 203 -16.37 -3.39 -24.06
CA GLU A 203 -17.60 -2.88 -24.67
C GLU A 203 -17.27 -1.78 -25.67
N LYS A 204 -17.81 -1.91 -26.87
CA LYS A 204 -17.57 -0.94 -27.94
C LYS A 204 -18.32 0.37 -27.66
N GLY A 205 -17.64 1.49 -27.91
CA GLY A 205 -18.24 2.82 -27.84
C GLY A 205 -18.21 3.45 -26.44
N TYR A 206 -17.53 2.84 -25.47
CA TYR A 206 -17.19 3.51 -24.23
C TYR A 206 -16.26 4.69 -24.51
N SER A 207 -16.20 5.63 -23.57
CA SER A 207 -15.31 6.79 -23.65
C SER A 207 -14.52 6.94 -22.36
N GLN A 208 -13.37 7.59 -22.44
CA GLN A 208 -12.53 7.87 -21.28
C GLN A 208 -12.37 9.38 -21.06
N ALA A 209 -12.18 9.76 -19.81
CA ALA A 209 -11.83 11.12 -19.44
C ALA A 209 -10.82 11.11 -18.30
N MET A 210 -9.82 11.99 -18.38
CA MET A 210 -8.85 12.20 -17.31
C MET A 210 -8.77 13.71 -17.01
N ALA A 211 -8.80 14.08 -15.74
CA ALA A 211 -8.76 15.46 -15.30
C ALA A 211 -7.84 15.63 -14.08
N ILE A 212 -7.20 16.79 -14.01
CA ILE A 212 -6.50 17.23 -12.80
C ILE A 212 -7.55 17.88 -11.89
N VAL A 213 -7.84 17.25 -10.77
CA VAL A 213 -8.50 17.93 -9.65
C VAL A 213 -7.39 18.62 -8.90
N ARG A 214 -7.29 19.94 -9.07
CA ARG A 214 -6.28 20.72 -8.36
C ARG A 214 -6.47 20.51 -6.86
N GLY A 215 -5.36 20.28 -6.16
CA GLY A 215 -5.37 20.40 -4.71
C GLY A 215 -5.96 21.75 -4.33
N GLU A 216 -6.51 21.87 -3.12
CA GLU A 216 -6.86 23.19 -2.61
C GLU A 216 -5.64 24.09 -2.79
N ASP A 217 -5.76 25.08 -3.69
CA ASP A 217 -4.82 26.19 -3.74
C ASP A 217 -4.95 26.82 -2.36
N PRO A 218 -3.91 26.87 -1.51
CA PRO A 218 -4.03 27.35 -0.14
C PRO A 218 -4.42 28.84 -0.04
N GLY A 219 -4.83 29.45 -1.15
CA GLY A 219 -4.88 30.88 -1.35
C GLY A 219 -3.46 31.43 -1.53
N PRO A 220 -3.34 32.76 -1.70
CA PRO A 220 -2.04 33.40 -1.57
C PRO A 220 -1.45 33.09 -0.19
N VAL A 221 -0.27 32.46 -0.18
CA VAL A 221 0.51 32.25 1.03
C VAL A 221 0.85 33.61 1.64
N ASP A 222 0.37 33.85 2.86
CA ASP A 222 0.70 35.04 3.62
C ASP A 222 2.20 35.00 3.97
N PRO A 223 2.99 36.02 3.56
CA PRO A 223 4.42 36.07 3.82
C PRO A 223 4.77 36.35 5.29
N ALA A 224 3.79 36.65 6.15
CA ALA A 224 4.02 36.90 7.55
C ALA A 224 4.58 35.66 8.28
N PRO A 225 5.63 35.80 9.11
CA PRO A 225 6.11 34.72 9.95
C PRO A 225 5.05 34.37 11.02
N PRO A 226 5.00 33.11 11.48
CA PRO A 226 4.15 32.75 12.61
C PRO A 226 4.62 33.46 13.89
N VAL A 227 3.71 33.60 14.85
CA VAL A 227 3.99 34.16 16.19
C VAL A 227 3.98 33.02 17.20
N ALA A 228 5.15 32.64 17.67
CA ALA A 228 5.29 31.66 18.74
C ALA A 228 4.87 32.25 20.09
N ARG A 229 4.23 31.44 20.91
CA ARG A 229 3.85 31.79 22.29
C ARG A 229 4.02 30.58 23.18
N ILE A 230 4.50 30.79 24.40
CA ILE A 230 4.63 29.73 25.40
C ILE A 230 3.79 30.08 26.60
N SER A 231 3.13 29.07 27.16
CA SER A 231 2.47 29.10 28.46
C SER A 231 2.87 27.87 29.28
N GLY A 232 2.93 28.00 30.60
CA GLY A 232 3.30 26.91 31.49
C GLY A 232 3.59 27.38 32.91
N PRO A 233 4.12 26.48 33.76
CA PRO A 233 4.43 26.81 35.15
C PRO A 233 5.59 27.80 35.23
N ALA A 234 5.39 28.94 35.90
CA ALA A 234 6.44 29.93 36.16
C ALA A 234 7.38 29.49 37.31
N THR A 235 6.94 28.57 38.16
CA THR A 235 7.72 28.04 39.29
C THR A 235 7.48 26.54 39.43
N LEU A 236 8.56 25.81 39.62
CA LEU A 236 8.60 24.36 39.79
C LEU A 236 9.50 24.00 40.98
N LYS A 237 9.33 22.81 41.54
CA LYS A 237 10.28 22.18 42.47
C LYS A 237 11.18 21.19 41.74
N SER A 238 12.39 20.94 42.23
CA SER A 238 13.27 19.87 41.72
C SER A 238 12.50 18.56 41.52
N GLY A 239 12.62 17.95 40.33
CA GLY A 239 11.95 16.71 39.97
C GLY A 239 10.45 16.81 39.67
N GLN A 240 9.81 17.96 39.90
CA GLN A 240 8.39 18.17 39.63
C GLN A 240 8.10 18.01 38.13
N ALA A 241 7.07 17.25 37.79
CA ALA A 241 6.61 17.13 36.41
C ALA A 241 6.10 18.49 35.90
N PHE A 242 6.44 18.83 34.66
CA PHE A 242 5.96 20.04 34.00
C PHE A 242 5.34 19.72 32.64
N THR A 243 4.48 20.64 32.19
CA THR A 243 4.00 20.71 30.81
C THR A 243 4.02 22.17 30.38
N PHE A 244 4.70 22.46 29.27
CA PHE A 244 4.61 23.73 28.57
C PHE A 244 3.73 23.58 27.32
N SER A 245 3.00 24.63 26.98
CA SER A 245 2.05 24.66 25.87
C SER A 245 2.35 25.83 24.94
N GLY A 246 2.45 25.50 23.66
CA GLY A 246 2.61 26.40 22.52
C GLY A 246 1.31 26.60 21.75
N VAL A 247 0.18 26.08 22.25
CA VAL A 247 -1.13 26.09 21.57
C VAL A 247 -1.62 27.49 21.20
N SER A 248 -1.22 28.52 21.94
CA SER A 248 -1.58 29.91 21.63
C SER A 248 -0.72 30.55 20.54
N SER A 249 0.24 29.82 19.96
CA SER A 249 0.98 30.25 18.77
C SER A 249 0.05 30.35 17.57
N SER A 250 0.33 31.30 16.68
CA SER A 250 -0.54 31.59 15.53
C SER A 250 0.26 31.67 14.24
N GLY A 251 -0.35 31.24 13.13
CA GLY A 251 0.18 31.37 11.78
C GLY A 251 -0.96 31.60 10.79
N SER A 252 -0.61 32.10 9.61
CA SER A 252 -1.60 32.49 8.60
C SER A 252 -1.89 31.40 7.57
N ASN A 253 -1.01 30.38 7.43
CA ASN A 253 -1.09 29.40 6.35
C ASN A 253 -1.35 27.96 6.84
N GLY A 254 -2.17 27.81 7.88
CA GLY A 254 -2.62 26.50 8.35
C GLY A 254 -1.80 25.90 9.51
N PRO A 255 -1.67 24.57 9.59
CA PRO A 255 -1.00 23.90 10.71
C PRO A 255 0.47 24.29 10.86
N LEU A 256 0.91 24.37 12.11
CA LEU A 256 2.26 24.76 12.48
C LEU A 256 3.08 23.54 12.96
N GLU A 257 4.37 23.57 12.68
CA GLU A 257 5.34 22.62 13.22
C GLU A 257 6.02 23.23 14.47
N TYR A 258 6.17 22.42 15.52
CA TYR A 258 6.68 22.85 16.81
C TYR A 258 8.03 22.20 17.12
N GLU A 259 8.99 22.98 17.59
CA GLU A 259 10.27 22.48 18.08
C GLU A 259 10.57 23.08 19.45
N TRP A 260 10.66 22.20 20.45
CA TRP A 260 10.88 22.58 21.84
C TRP A 260 12.31 22.33 22.29
N ALA A 261 12.85 23.26 23.08
CA ALA A 261 14.07 23.07 23.86
C ALA A 261 13.83 23.55 25.29
N VAL A 262 13.61 22.60 26.20
CA VAL A 262 13.33 22.85 27.62
C VAL A 262 14.21 21.92 28.48
N PRO A 263 15.02 22.45 29.42
CA PRO A 263 15.76 21.61 30.37
C PRO A 263 14.84 20.61 31.09
N GLY A 264 15.24 19.35 31.20
CA GLY A 264 14.42 18.29 31.80
C GLY A 264 13.34 17.68 30.90
N MET A 265 13.25 18.07 29.63
CA MET A 265 12.37 17.41 28.65
C MET A 265 12.90 16.02 28.27
N ARG A 266 12.00 15.08 28.01
CA ARG A 266 12.41 13.69 27.72
C ARG A 266 12.94 13.50 26.30
N GLN A 267 12.27 14.07 25.29
CA GLN A 267 12.67 14.05 23.88
C GLN A 267 12.04 15.23 23.12
N PRO A 268 12.70 15.75 22.06
CA PRO A 268 12.08 16.68 21.12
C PRO A 268 10.84 16.04 20.48
N LYS A 269 9.75 16.80 20.39
CA LYS A 269 8.53 16.38 19.72
C LYS A 269 7.94 17.54 18.92
N ASN A 270 7.51 17.23 17.70
CA ASN A 270 6.65 18.09 16.90
C ASN A 270 5.21 17.99 17.41
N GLU A 271 4.97 18.59 18.56
CA GLU A 271 3.68 18.62 19.24
C GLU A 271 3.47 20.01 19.88
N PRO A 272 2.22 20.50 19.95
CA PRO A 272 1.91 21.80 20.53
C PRO A 272 2.16 21.87 22.05
N THR A 273 2.45 20.74 22.70
CA THR A 273 2.83 20.68 24.12
C THR A 273 4.04 19.80 24.33
N VAL A 274 4.89 20.17 25.29
CA VAL A 274 6.06 19.38 25.73
C VAL A 274 5.97 19.12 27.23
N SER A 275 6.37 17.93 27.66
CA SER A 275 6.38 17.54 29.07
C SER A 275 7.71 16.95 29.50
N GLY A 276 8.02 17.09 30.79
CA GLY A 276 9.28 16.65 31.38
C GLY A 276 9.25 16.71 32.90
N ASN A 277 10.42 16.64 33.50
CA ASN A 277 10.63 16.80 34.93
C ASN A 277 11.65 17.91 35.16
N ALA A 278 11.38 18.82 36.10
CA ALA A 278 12.30 19.92 36.41
C ALA A 278 13.65 19.37 36.91
N GLU A 279 14.74 20.01 36.51
CA GLU A 279 16.09 19.64 36.93
C GLU A 279 16.28 19.70 38.44
N SER A 280 17.17 18.88 38.98
CA SER A 280 17.56 18.93 40.39
C SER A 280 18.46 20.12 40.66
N VAL A 281 18.03 21.04 41.53
CA VAL A 281 18.82 22.21 41.95
C VAL A 281 19.00 22.28 43.47
N SER A 282 20.15 22.79 43.91
CA SER A 282 20.50 23.02 45.33
C SER A 282 20.13 24.42 45.83
N GLN A 283 19.88 25.36 44.92
CA GLN A 283 19.39 26.71 45.16
C GLN A 283 18.40 27.10 44.06
N THR A 284 17.52 28.08 44.33
CA THR A 284 16.58 28.57 43.33
C THR A 284 17.31 29.03 42.07
N THR A 285 17.01 28.40 40.94
CA THR A 285 17.67 28.64 39.65
C THR A 285 16.63 28.96 38.60
N THR A 286 16.87 29.98 37.77
CA THR A 286 16.03 30.30 36.61
C THR A 286 16.49 29.50 35.39
N PHE A 287 15.55 28.86 34.72
CA PHE A 287 15.74 28.20 33.44
C PHE A 287 14.84 28.84 32.38
N THR A 288 15.17 28.63 31.11
CA THR A 288 14.40 29.16 29.98
C THR A 288 13.88 28.02 29.12
N ALA A 289 12.57 27.97 28.93
CA ALA A 289 11.93 27.17 27.89
C ALA A 289 11.98 27.92 26.56
N ARG A 290 12.35 27.24 25.47
CA ARG A 290 12.36 27.80 24.12
C ARG A 290 11.41 27.02 23.23
N LEU A 291 10.71 27.75 22.36
CA LEU A 291 9.84 27.21 21.34
C LEU A 291 10.14 27.89 20.01
N SER A 292 10.35 27.08 18.99
CA SER A 292 10.35 27.47 17.59
C SER A 292 9.08 26.93 16.93
N VAL A 293 8.37 27.77 16.19
CA VAL A 293 7.15 27.40 15.47
C VAL A 293 7.33 27.75 13.99
N THR A 294 7.17 26.76 13.12
CA THR A 294 7.41 26.91 11.67
C THR A 294 6.10 26.79 10.90
N ASP A 295 5.86 27.75 10.01
CA ASP A 295 4.83 27.67 8.98
C ASP A 295 5.42 26.95 7.77
N GLN A 296 4.93 25.74 7.50
CA GLN A 296 5.49 24.88 6.46
C GLN A 296 5.20 25.38 5.04
N GLN A 297 4.21 26.26 4.86
CA GLN A 297 3.87 26.77 3.52
C GLN A 297 4.80 27.91 3.08
N ASN A 298 5.22 28.78 4.00
CA ASN A 298 6.14 29.90 3.69
C ASN A 298 7.58 29.68 4.20
N GLY A 299 7.82 28.62 4.97
CA GLY A 299 9.13 28.26 5.53
C GLY A 299 9.65 29.25 6.58
N LYS A 300 8.80 30.13 7.10
CA LYS A 300 9.17 31.11 8.14
C LYS A 300 8.94 30.53 9.53
N THR A 301 9.73 31.04 10.46
CA THR A 301 9.75 30.59 11.84
C THR A 301 9.51 31.77 12.77
N GLY A 302 8.74 31.53 13.83
CA GLY A 302 8.59 32.40 14.97
C GLY A 302 9.20 31.74 16.20
N GLU A 303 9.84 32.51 17.07
CA GLU A 303 10.46 32.01 18.28
C GLU A 303 9.86 32.66 19.53
N ALA A 304 9.80 31.90 20.61
CA ALA A 304 9.39 32.39 21.92
C ALA A 304 10.28 31.79 23.02
N THR A 305 10.44 32.56 24.09
CA THR A 305 11.07 32.11 25.32
C THR A 305 10.14 32.32 26.50
N PHE A 306 10.28 31.46 27.51
CA PHE A 306 9.55 31.57 28.77
C PHE A 306 10.48 31.17 29.92
N ASP A 307 10.75 32.13 30.80
CA ASP A 307 11.57 31.88 31.98
C ASP A 307 10.72 31.27 33.10
N PHE A 308 11.25 30.24 33.74
CA PHE A 308 10.66 29.61 34.90
C PHE A 308 11.72 29.36 35.97
N THR A 309 11.31 29.42 37.23
CA THR A 309 12.21 29.17 38.36
C THR A 309 12.01 27.76 38.88
N VAL A 310 13.12 27.07 39.14
CA VAL A 310 13.10 25.80 39.88
C VAL A 310 13.65 26.08 41.27
N THR A 311 12.85 25.82 42.30
CA THR A 311 13.30 25.80 43.69
C THR A 311 13.73 24.38 44.04
N PRO A 312 14.57 24.20 45.07
CA PRO A 312 14.79 22.89 45.66
C PRO A 312 13.44 22.18 45.95
N GLY A 313 13.43 20.84 45.86
CA GLY A 313 12.29 20.01 46.25
C GLY A 313 11.87 20.29 47.70
N SER A 314 10.82 19.66 48.22
CA SER A 314 10.44 19.72 49.66
C SER A 314 11.55 19.27 50.63
N GLY A 315 12.76 19.02 50.16
CA GLY A 315 13.98 19.19 50.96
C GLY A 315 14.46 20.62 51.16
N GLY A 316 13.64 21.63 50.96
CA GLY A 316 13.95 23.00 51.39
C GLY A 316 13.93 23.20 52.91
N ASP A 317 13.35 22.26 53.69
CA ASP A 317 13.29 22.37 55.15
C ASP A 317 14.63 22.04 55.83
N TYR A 318 15.56 21.44 55.08
CA TYR A 318 16.83 20.94 55.59
C TYR A 318 18.01 21.45 54.75
N PRO A 319 19.18 21.68 55.37
CA PRO A 319 20.37 22.13 54.66
C PRO A 319 20.78 21.18 53.52
N ALA A 320 21.33 21.73 52.43
CA ALA A 320 21.91 20.92 51.37
C ALA A 320 23.09 20.08 51.89
N TYR A 321 23.26 18.86 51.36
CA TYR A 321 24.43 18.05 51.68
C TYR A 321 25.72 18.73 51.22
N VAL A 322 26.66 18.89 52.16
CA VAL A 322 28.04 19.32 51.95
C VAL A 322 28.99 18.18 52.35
N GLU A 323 29.86 17.77 51.43
CA GLU A 323 30.88 16.73 51.66
C GLU A 323 31.83 17.10 52.82
N GLY A 324 32.20 16.12 53.63
CA GLY A 324 33.14 16.29 54.75
C GLY A 324 32.54 16.95 56.00
N THR A 325 31.26 17.31 55.98
CA THR A 325 30.55 17.81 57.18
C THR A 325 30.32 16.68 58.17
N ASP A 326 30.59 16.93 59.45
CA ASP A 326 30.44 15.96 60.56
C ASP A 326 28.97 15.84 61.03
N TYR A 327 28.13 15.26 60.16
CA TYR A 327 26.71 15.04 60.42
C TYR A 327 26.47 14.12 61.61
N LYS A 328 25.46 14.44 62.41
CA LYS A 328 25.02 13.66 63.57
C LYS A 328 23.89 12.72 63.20
N ALA A 329 23.77 11.65 63.98
CA ALA A 329 22.69 10.68 63.83
C ALA A 329 21.34 11.40 63.89
N GLY A 330 20.55 11.27 62.83
CA GLY A 330 19.25 11.90 62.69
C GLY A 330 19.23 13.27 62.02
N ASP A 331 20.39 13.87 61.70
CA ASP A 331 20.44 15.06 60.83
C ASP A 331 19.81 14.72 59.49
N ILE A 332 18.99 15.64 58.98
CA ILE A 332 18.38 15.51 57.66
C ILE A 332 19.03 16.54 56.75
N VAL A 333 19.39 16.10 55.54
CA VAL A 333 19.96 16.95 54.49
C VAL A 333 19.27 16.68 53.17
N THR A 334 19.43 17.63 52.26
CA THR A 334 18.83 17.55 50.94
C THR A 334 19.90 17.32 49.89
N ASN A 335 19.68 16.31 49.03
CA ASN A 335 20.51 16.04 47.87
C ASN A 335 19.65 15.48 46.73
N GLU A 336 19.97 15.77 45.46
CA GLU A 336 19.19 15.28 44.30
C GLU A 336 17.66 15.44 44.43
N GLY A 337 17.21 16.56 45.02
CA GLY A 337 15.79 16.88 45.21
C GLY A 337 15.07 16.02 46.25
N LYS A 338 15.78 15.20 47.04
CA LYS A 338 15.23 14.30 48.07
C LYS A 338 15.87 14.59 49.44
N ASN A 339 15.16 14.20 50.50
CA ASN A 339 15.64 14.32 51.88
C ASN A 339 16.27 13.02 52.35
N PHE A 340 17.34 13.13 53.13
CA PHE A 340 18.11 12.00 53.60
C PHE A 340 18.49 12.20 55.05
N LYS A 341 18.15 11.22 55.89
CA LYS A 341 18.45 11.22 57.32
C LYS A 341 19.71 10.42 57.60
N CYS A 342 20.69 11.02 58.27
CA CYS A 342 21.91 10.33 58.67
C CYS A 342 21.58 9.21 59.66
N LYS A 343 22.09 8.00 59.40
CA LYS A 343 21.78 6.81 60.21
C LYS A 343 22.42 6.87 61.60
N PRO A 344 21.82 6.19 62.60
CA PRO A 344 22.41 6.06 63.92
C PRO A 344 23.69 5.21 63.92
N HIS A 345 24.40 5.22 65.05
CA HIS A 345 25.57 4.37 65.29
C HIS A 345 25.22 2.89 65.00
N PRO A 346 26.11 2.11 64.33
CA PRO A 346 27.51 2.41 64.01
C PRO A 346 27.77 3.17 62.69
N TYR A 347 26.72 3.54 61.95
CA TYR A 347 26.84 4.02 60.57
C TYR A 347 27.04 5.54 60.43
N THR A 348 26.81 6.29 61.51
CA THR A 348 26.87 7.77 61.52
C THR A 348 28.17 8.33 60.94
N GLY A 349 29.32 7.66 61.18
CA GLY A 349 30.61 8.12 60.64
C GLY A 349 30.69 8.11 59.11
N TRP A 350 29.82 7.35 58.43
CA TRP A 350 29.76 7.30 56.97
C TRP A 350 29.03 8.50 56.37
N CYS A 351 28.17 9.20 57.13
CA CYS A 351 27.52 10.43 56.66
C CYS A 351 28.54 11.54 56.32
N ALA A 352 29.69 11.55 57.00
CA ALA A 352 30.81 12.45 56.75
C ALA A 352 31.86 11.87 55.78
N GLY A 353 31.62 10.68 55.22
CA GLY A 353 32.55 10.00 54.32
C GLY A 353 32.66 10.65 52.94
N PRO A 354 33.60 10.19 52.09
CA PRO A 354 33.82 10.76 50.76
C PRO A 354 32.56 10.66 49.89
N ALA A 355 32.21 11.75 49.21
CA ALA A 355 30.97 11.90 48.46
C ALA A 355 30.77 10.80 47.41
N ARG A 356 31.86 10.38 46.74
CA ARG A 356 31.82 9.27 45.76
C ARG A 356 31.20 7.99 46.30
N ALA A 357 31.37 7.73 47.60
CA ALA A 357 30.83 6.54 48.27
C ALA A 357 29.54 6.86 49.02
N TYR A 358 29.48 7.98 49.76
CA TYR A 358 28.42 8.19 50.75
C TYR A 358 27.56 9.44 50.53
N ALA A 359 27.71 10.18 49.43
CA ALA A 359 26.80 11.30 49.16
C ALA A 359 25.36 10.78 48.99
N PRO A 360 24.38 11.33 49.74
CA PRO A 360 23.02 10.79 49.80
C PRO A 360 22.35 10.75 48.43
N GLY A 361 21.85 9.59 48.00
CA GLY A 361 21.16 9.42 46.71
C GLY A 361 22.05 9.21 45.49
N ILE A 362 23.37 9.42 45.58
CA ILE A 362 24.30 9.31 44.43
C ILE A 362 25.56 8.48 44.67
N GLY A 363 26.08 8.43 45.91
CA GLY A 363 27.30 7.69 46.23
C GLY A 363 27.11 6.17 46.09
N SER A 364 28.15 5.43 45.72
CA SER A 364 28.06 3.97 45.49
C SER A 364 27.44 3.18 46.65
N ASP A 365 27.61 3.69 47.87
CA ASP A 365 27.23 3.05 49.13
C ASP A 365 26.35 3.98 49.98
N TRP A 366 25.67 4.96 49.39
CA TRP A 366 24.93 6.00 50.13
C TRP A 366 23.88 5.42 51.09
N THR A 367 23.25 4.29 50.74
CA THR A 367 22.23 3.60 51.55
C THR A 367 22.76 3.05 52.87
N GLN A 368 24.08 2.95 52.99
CA GLN A 368 24.76 2.57 54.23
C GLN A 368 24.80 3.74 55.23
N ALA A 369 24.90 4.97 54.74
CA ALA A 369 25.02 6.19 55.56
C ALA A 369 23.67 6.88 55.81
N TRP A 370 22.74 6.80 54.86
CA TRP A 370 21.51 7.60 54.88
C TRP A 370 20.24 6.78 54.68
N ASP A 371 19.17 7.18 55.35
CA ASP A 371 17.79 6.75 55.07
C ASP A 371 17.07 7.81 54.23
N LEU A 372 16.40 7.39 53.15
CA LEU A 372 15.56 8.28 52.37
C LEU A 372 14.33 8.71 53.18
N VAL A 373 14.11 10.02 53.30
CA VAL A 373 12.94 10.62 53.94
C VAL A 373 12.03 11.16 52.85
N GLN A 374 10.75 10.78 52.88
CA GLN A 374 9.74 11.28 51.94
C GLN A 374 9.33 12.72 52.23
#